data_AF-A0A7W7VG71-F1
#
_entry.id   AF-A0A7W7VG71-F1
#
_cell.length_a   1.000
_cell.length_b   1.000
_cell.length_c   1.000
_cell.angle_alpha   90.00
_cell.angle_beta   90.00
_cell.angle_gamma   90.00
#
_symmetry.space_group_name_H-M   'P 1'
#
loop_
_entity.id
_entity.type
_entity.pdbx_description
1 polymer ?
#
loop_
_entity_poly.entity_id
_entity_poly.type
_entity_poly.pdbx_seq_one_letter_code
_entity_poly.pdbx_strand_id
1 'polypeptide(L)'
;MSDRLVPPDFPSFQAWFDEMCRNRLEITPAARGLITFAKEPPATFPLVPAFLYRIARKPTAKPLWWHSVGTLPPVVREMIGETWTDRDERRHRTLRTAIRRAWPLLPARVRYTARARAGYRRAGAGPLG
;
A
#
# COMPACT_ATOMS: atom_id res chain seq x y z
N MET A 1 10.92 -24.44 4.27
CA MET A 1 11.20 -23.40 3.25
C MET A 1 12.70 -23.16 3.26
N SER A 2 13.32 -23.03 2.09
CA SER A 2 14.77 -22.85 1.96
C SER A 2 15.11 -21.36 1.92
N ASP A 3 16.02 -20.89 2.78
CA ASP A 3 16.46 -19.49 2.84
C ASP A 3 17.34 -19.08 1.64
N ARG A 4 17.68 -20.03 0.75
CA ARG A 4 18.45 -19.77 -0.48
C ARG A 4 17.82 -18.73 -1.42
N LEU A 5 16.51 -18.54 -1.34
CA LEU A 5 15.79 -17.57 -2.17
C LEU A 5 15.76 -16.16 -1.57
N VAL A 6 16.19 -16.02 -0.30
CA VAL A 6 16.17 -14.74 0.40
C VAL A 6 17.53 -14.07 0.23
N PRO A 7 17.58 -12.83 -0.30
CA PRO A 7 18.83 -12.08 -0.38
C PRO A 7 19.49 -11.96 1.01
N PRO A 8 20.82 -12.09 1.10
CA PRO A 8 21.53 -12.21 2.39
C PRO A 8 21.51 -10.93 3.22
N ASP A 9 21.32 -9.77 2.57
CA ASP A 9 21.29 -8.46 3.20
C ASP A 9 20.35 -7.49 2.47
N PHE A 10 20.14 -6.33 3.08
CA PHE A 10 19.24 -5.31 2.54
C PHE A 10 19.70 -4.71 1.21
N PRO A 11 20.99 -4.38 0.97
CA PRO A 11 21.47 -3.99 -0.35
C PRO A 11 21.20 -5.03 -1.45
N SER A 12 21.47 -6.31 -1.17
CA SER A 12 21.20 -7.42 -2.09
C SER A 12 19.71 -7.55 -2.38
N PHE A 13 18.86 -7.34 -1.37
CA PHE A 13 17.42 -7.29 -1.55
C PHE A 13 16.99 -6.15 -2.47
N GLN A 14 17.55 -4.95 -2.31
CA GLN A 14 17.22 -3.83 -3.18
C GLN A 14 17.61 -4.10 -4.63
N ALA A 15 18.80 -4.66 -4.87
CA ALA A 15 19.25 -5.03 -6.21
C ALA A 15 18.34 -6.09 -6.84
N TRP A 16 18.00 -7.14 -6.09
CA TRP A 16 17.06 -8.16 -6.54
C TRP A 16 15.66 -7.57 -6.83
N PHE A 17 15.16 -6.69 -5.97
CA PHE A 17 13.84 -6.08 -6.12
C PHE A 17 13.77 -5.16 -7.34
N ASP A 18 14.80 -4.34 -7.58
CA ASP A 18 14.88 -3.49 -8.77
C ASP A 18 14.93 -4.34 -10.06
N GLU A 19 15.72 -5.41 -10.07
CA GLU A 19 15.76 -6.39 -11.17
C GLU A 19 14.38 -7.04 -11.41
N MET A 20 13.69 -7.46 -10.35
CA MET A 20 12.33 -8.01 -10.46
C MET A 20 11.37 -7.01 -11.07
N CYS A 21 11.36 -5.76 -10.57
CA CYS A 21 10.45 -4.73 -11.04
C CYS A 21 10.72 -4.32 -12.50
N ARG A 22 11.98 -4.31 -12.95
CA ARG A 22 12.34 -3.91 -14.31
C ARG A 22 12.17 -5.02 -15.34
N ASN A 23 12.59 -6.23 -15.00
CA ASN A 23 12.84 -7.26 -16.02
C ASN A 23 11.95 -8.49 -15.91
N ARG A 24 11.24 -8.68 -14.78
CA ARG A 24 10.46 -9.90 -14.52
C ARG A 24 8.98 -9.64 -14.23
N LEU A 25 8.64 -8.44 -13.78
CA LEU A 25 7.28 -8.10 -13.44
C LEU A 25 6.44 -8.03 -14.72
N GLU A 26 5.25 -8.61 -14.70
CA GLU A 26 4.31 -8.60 -15.82
C GLU A 26 2.90 -8.27 -15.33
N ILE A 27 2.14 -7.55 -16.16
CA ILE A 27 0.74 -7.24 -15.87
C ILE A 27 -0.15 -8.44 -16.20
N THR A 28 -0.37 -9.28 -15.19
CA THR A 28 -1.26 -10.44 -15.27
C THR A 28 -2.73 -10.03 -15.44
N PRO A 29 -3.62 -10.95 -15.89
CA PRO A 29 -5.06 -10.68 -15.96
C PRO A 29 -5.66 -10.25 -14.61
N ALA A 30 -5.18 -10.82 -13.50
CA ALA A 30 -5.61 -10.44 -12.16
C ALA A 30 -5.18 -9.00 -11.82
N ALA A 31 -3.93 -8.62 -12.12
CA ALA A 31 -3.46 -7.25 -11.92
C ALA A 31 -4.24 -6.25 -12.78
N ARG A 32 -4.53 -6.61 -14.04
CA ARG A 32 -5.38 -5.81 -14.93
C ARG A 32 -6.78 -5.63 -14.37
N GLY A 33 -7.38 -6.68 -13.83
CA GLY A 33 -8.68 -6.62 -13.16
C GLY A 33 -8.68 -5.64 -11.97
N LEU A 34 -7.60 -5.64 -11.16
CA LEU A 34 -7.44 -4.69 -10.07
C LEU A 34 -7.29 -3.24 -10.56
N ILE A 35 -6.51 -3.02 -11.63
CA ILE A 35 -6.34 -1.69 -12.22
C ILE A 35 -7.70 -1.16 -12.73
N THR A 36 -8.46 -1.98 -13.44
CA THR A 36 -9.80 -1.62 -13.92
C THR A 36 -10.73 -1.33 -12.75
N PHE A 37 -10.73 -2.20 -11.73
CA PHE A 37 -11.54 -2.01 -10.51
C PHE A 37 -11.21 -0.68 -9.80
N ALA A 38 -9.94 -0.29 -9.74
CA ALA A 38 -9.53 0.94 -9.10
C ALA A 38 -9.94 2.20 -9.90
N LYS A 39 -9.84 2.14 -11.23
CA LYS A 39 -10.26 3.22 -12.14
C LYS A 39 -11.78 3.37 -12.20
N GLU A 40 -12.48 2.25 -12.21
CA GLU A 40 -13.92 2.13 -12.34
C GLU A 40 -14.49 1.27 -11.20
N PRO A 41 -14.53 1.81 -9.96
CA PRO A 41 -15.04 1.04 -8.83
C PRO A 41 -16.50 0.63 -9.08
N PRO A 42 -16.95 -0.55 -8.65
CA PRO A 42 -18.29 -1.05 -8.95
C PRO A 42 -19.36 -0.12 -8.39
N ALA A 43 -20.59 -0.17 -8.92
CA ALA A 43 -21.69 0.70 -8.48
C ALA A 43 -22.21 0.37 -7.06
N THR A 44 -22.00 -0.87 -6.62
CA THR A 44 -22.33 -1.36 -5.28
C THR A 44 -21.14 -2.08 -4.66
N PHE A 45 -21.07 -2.13 -3.33
CA PHE A 45 -20.06 -2.89 -2.61
C PHE A 45 -20.75 -3.74 -1.54
N PRO A 46 -20.44 -5.05 -1.44
CA PRO A 46 -21.00 -5.89 -0.40
C PRO A 46 -20.72 -5.30 0.98
N LEU A 47 -21.69 -5.35 1.90
CA LEU A 47 -21.56 -4.87 3.28
C LEU A 47 -21.57 -3.34 3.47
N VAL A 48 -21.69 -2.54 2.40
CA VAL A 48 -21.86 -1.08 2.52
C VAL A 48 -23.24 -0.66 2.00
N PRO A 49 -24.06 0.04 2.80
CA PRO A 49 -25.35 0.56 2.33
C PRO A 49 -25.20 1.38 1.04
N ALA A 50 -26.04 1.11 0.04
CA ALA A 50 -25.89 1.65 -1.31
C ALA A 50 -25.83 3.19 -1.37
N PHE A 51 -26.59 3.87 -0.51
CA PHE A 51 -26.57 5.34 -0.39
C PHE A 51 -25.20 5.85 0.07
N LEU A 52 -24.65 5.27 1.14
CA LEU A 52 -23.34 5.64 1.68
C LEU A 52 -22.23 5.35 0.67
N TYR A 53 -22.28 4.18 0.05
CA TYR A 53 -21.30 3.79 -0.95
C TYR A 53 -21.33 4.71 -2.19
N ARG A 54 -22.52 5.08 -2.67
CA ARG A 54 -22.66 5.99 -3.82
C ARG A 54 -22.01 7.36 -3.56
N ILE A 55 -22.13 7.87 -2.34
CA ILE A 55 -21.52 9.14 -1.93
C ILE A 55 -20.00 8.98 -1.78
N ALA A 56 -19.55 7.92 -1.12
CA ALA A 56 -18.14 7.74 -0.78
C ALA A 56 -17.28 7.22 -1.93
N ARG A 57 -17.82 6.41 -2.85
CA ARG A 57 -17.05 5.61 -3.83
C ARG A 57 -16.04 6.41 -4.63
N LYS A 58 -16.48 7.44 -5.36
CA LYS A 58 -15.58 8.24 -6.21
C LYS A 58 -14.59 9.10 -5.41
N PRO A 59 -15.01 9.81 -4.34
CA PRO A 59 -14.06 10.61 -3.56
C PRO A 59 -13.06 9.77 -2.78
N THR A 60 -13.34 8.49 -2.46
CA THR A 60 -12.37 7.62 -1.77
C THR A 60 -11.50 6.79 -2.71
N ALA A 61 -12.05 6.27 -3.81
CA ALA A 61 -11.31 5.37 -4.70
C ALA A 61 -10.11 6.05 -5.36
N LYS A 62 -10.27 7.29 -5.87
CA LYS A 62 -9.18 8.01 -6.55
C LYS A 62 -7.99 8.31 -5.62
N PRO A 63 -8.20 8.86 -4.40
CA PRO A 63 -7.09 9.05 -3.46
C PRO A 63 -6.44 7.74 -3.00
N LEU A 64 -7.22 6.68 -2.80
CA LEU A 64 -6.68 5.37 -2.42
C LEU A 64 -5.82 4.77 -3.54
N TRP A 65 -6.29 4.85 -4.79
CA TRP A 65 -5.51 4.42 -5.95
C TRP A 65 -4.23 5.24 -6.09
N TRP A 66 -4.34 6.58 -6.06
CA TRP A 66 -3.20 7.49 -6.10
C TRP A 66 -2.18 7.19 -5.00
N HIS A 67 -2.64 6.93 -3.78
CA HIS A 67 -1.75 6.56 -2.67
C HIS A 67 -1.05 5.22 -2.94
N SER A 68 -1.78 4.20 -3.39
CA SER A 68 -1.21 2.89 -3.73
C SER A 68 -0.16 3.01 -4.82
N VAL A 69 -0.45 3.72 -5.93
CA VAL A 69 0.49 3.97 -7.03
C VAL A 69 1.74 4.71 -6.56
N GLY A 70 1.58 5.67 -5.64
CA GLY A 70 2.68 6.42 -5.05
C GLY A 70 3.68 5.57 -4.25
N THR A 71 3.28 4.37 -3.81
CA THR A 71 4.20 3.43 -3.12
C THR A 71 5.01 2.56 -4.08
N LEU A 72 4.63 2.50 -5.36
CA LEU A 72 5.30 1.67 -6.37
C LEU A 72 6.58 2.34 -6.89
N PRO A 73 7.59 1.56 -7.34
CA PRO A 73 8.72 2.10 -8.09
C PRO A 73 8.29 2.74 -9.41
N PRO A 74 9.02 3.74 -9.95
CA PRO A 74 8.67 4.43 -11.20
C PRO A 74 8.42 3.48 -12.38
N VAL A 75 9.28 2.48 -12.58
CA VAL A 75 9.14 1.49 -13.67
C VAL A 75 7.81 0.73 -13.60
N VAL A 76 7.33 0.40 -12.39
CA VAL A 76 6.06 -0.29 -12.21
C VAL A 76 4.88 0.64 -12.48
N ARG A 77 5.00 1.93 -12.15
CA ARG A 77 3.96 2.94 -12.45
C ARG A 77 3.79 3.12 -13.97
N GLU A 78 4.90 3.13 -14.69
CA GLU A 78 4.90 3.18 -16.16
C GLU A 78 4.25 1.93 -16.76
N MET A 79 4.57 0.74 -16.24
CA MET A 79 3.94 -0.52 -16.68
C MET A 79 2.42 -0.57 -16.49
N ILE A 80 1.90 0.00 -15.39
CA ILE A 80 0.44 0.07 -15.16
C ILE A 80 -0.23 1.20 -15.97
N GLY A 81 0.56 2.03 -16.66
CA GLY A 81 0.09 3.15 -17.48
C GLY A 81 -0.42 4.34 -16.65
N GLU A 82 0.16 4.58 -15.47
CA GLU A 82 -0.18 5.72 -14.62
C GLU A 82 0.87 6.82 -14.73
N THR A 83 0.45 8.02 -15.10
CA THR A 83 1.33 9.19 -15.14
C THR A 83 1.55 9.72 -13.73
N TRP A 84 2.80 9.77 -13.28
CA TRP A 84 3.17 10.34 -11.98
C TRP A 84 3.85 11.70 -12.15
N THR A 85 3.24 12.76 -11.63
CA THR A 85 3.80 14.12 -11.75
C THR A 85 4.65 14.51 -10.54
N ASP A 86 5.49 15.54 -10.69
CA ASP A 86 6.23 16.11 -9.54
C ASP A 86 5.30 16.62 -8.44
N ARG A 87 4.08 17.07 -8.81
CA ARG A 87 3.07 17.50 -7.83
C ARG A 87 2.57 16.31 -7.01
N ASP A 88 2.41 15.15 -7.63
CA ASP A 88 2.04 13.91 -6.95
C ASP A 88 3.14 13.47 -6.00
N GLU A 89 4.40 13.53 -6.43
CA GLU A 89 5.55 13.21 -5.57
C GLU A 89 5.62 14.12 -4.34
N ARG A 90 5.45 15.44 -4.52
CA ARG A 90 5.43 16.38 -3.40
C ARG A 90 4.29 16.09 -2.42
N ARG A 91 3.08 15.86 -2.92
CA ARG A 91 1.90 15.51 -2.10
C ARG A 91 2.12 14.20 -1.34
N HIS A 92 2.67 13.19 -2.01
CA HIS A 92 2.94 11.89 -1.42
C HIS A 92 4.02 11.98 -0.33
N ARG A 93 5.08 12.76 -0.56
CA ARG A 93 6.12 13.04 0.44
C ARG A 93 5.55 13.74 1.68
N THR A 94 4.64 14.69 1.49
CA THR A 94 3.94 15.37 2.59
C THR A 94 3.06 14.40 3.37
N LEU A 95 2.25 13.59 2.68
CA LEU A 95 1.40 12.57 3.30
C LEU A 95 2.23 11.58 4.12
N ARG A 96 3.31 11.04 3.55
CA ARG A 96 4.24 10.13 4.24
C ARG A 96 4.82 10.78 5.50
N THR A 97 5.20 12.05 5.41
CA THR A 97 5.75 12.79 6.55
C THR A 97 4.71 13.01 7.64
N ALA A 98 3.48 13.34 7.26
CA ALA A 98 2.36 13.49 8.18
C ALA A 98 2.05 12.16 8.89
N ILE A 99 1.95 11.06 8.14
CA ILE A 99 1.74 9.71 8.70
C ILE A 99 2.87 9.35 9.67
N ARG A 100 4.13 9.54 9.29
CA ARG A 100 5.28 9.24 10.15
C ARG A 100 5.26 10.02 11.46
N ARG A 101 4.82 11.28 11.44
CA ARG A 101 4.72 12.13 12.64
C ARG A 101 3.50 11.80 13.50
N ALA A 102 2.37 11.49 12.87
CA ALA A 102 1.13 11.18 13.58
C ALA A 102 1.15 9.77 14.20
N TRP A 103 1.77 8.79 13.54
CA TRP A 103 1.80 7.39 13.95
C TRP A 103 2.19 7.19 15.43
N PRO A 104 3.33 7.72 15.94
CA PRO A 104 3.72 7.51 17.34
C PRO A 104 2.73 8.14 18.34
N LEU A 105 1.97 9.16 17.95
CA LEU A 105 0.98 9.84 18.79
C LEU A 105 -0.31 9.04 18.94
N LEU A 106 -0.55 8.04 18.08
CA LEU A 106 -1.77 7.25 18.12
C LEU A 106 -1.73 6.21 19.25
N PRO A 107 -2.84 6.03 20.00
CA PRO A 107 -2.95 4.96 20.98
C PRO A 107 -2.73 3.58 20.35
N ALA A 108 -2.08 2.67 21.08
CA ALA A 108 -1.77 1.31 20.60
C ALA A 108 -3.00 0.52 20.11
N ARG A 109 -4.19 0.80 20.67
CA ARG A 109 -5.46 0.18 20.23
C ARG A 109 -5.82 0.47 18.78
N VAL A 110 -5.40 1.63 18.26
CA VAL A 110 -5.65 2.08 16.89
C VAL A 110 -4.55 1.58 15.96
N ARG A 111 -3.28 1.59 16.44
CA ARG A 111 -2.12 1.18 15.64
C ARG A 111 -2.06 -0.32 15.34
N TYR A 112 -2.54 -1.16 16.26
CA TYR A 112 -2.32 -2.61 16.19
C TYR A 112 -3.63 -3.37 16.31
N THR A 113 -3.77 -4.45 15.55
CA THR A 113 -4.91 -5.37 15.64
C THR A 113 -4.93 -6.12 16.98
N ALA A 114 -6.09 -6.70 17.34
CA ALA A 114 -6.21 -7.50 18.57
C ALA A 114 -5.17 -8.64 18.63
N ARG A 115 -4.91 -9.30 17.50
CA ARG A 115 -3.91 -10.36 17.37
C ARG A 115 -2.49 -9.86 17.63
N ALA A 116 -2.12 -8.73 17.05
CA ALA A 116 -0.80 -8.12 17.26
C ALA A 116 -0.60 -7.72 18.73
N ARG A 117 -1.60 -7.05 19.35
CA ARG A 117 -1.56 -6.71 20.77
C ARG A 117 -1.45 -7.93 21.67
N ALA A 118 -2.16 -9.01 21.37
CA ALA A 118 -2.04 -10.26 22.11
C ALA A 118 -0.62 -10.86 21.99
N GLY A 119 0.00 -10.76 20.80
CA GLY A 119 1.40 -11.13 20.61
C GLY A 119 2.36 -10.33 21.47
N TYR A 120 2.24 -8.99 21.45
CA TYR A 120 3.06 -8.12 22.29
C TYR A 120 2.92 -8.41 23.79
N ARG A 121 1.70 -8.66 24.27
CA ARG A 121 1.47 -9.07 25.66
C ARG A 121 2.16 -10.39 26.02
N ARG A 122 2.17 -11.37 25.11
CA ARG A 122 2.86 -12.65 25.34
C ARG A 122 4.38 -12.51 25.33
N ALA A 123 4.90 -11.66 24.46
CA ALA A 123 6.33 -11.45 24.30
C ALA A 123 6.94 -10.53 25.37
N GLY A 124 6.11 -9.86 26.19
CA GLY A 124 6.57 -8.86 27.15
C GLY A 124 7.25 -7.64 26.51
N ALA A 125 7.07 -7.45 25.20
CA ALA A 125 7.65 -6.36 24.43
C ALA A 125 6.51 -5.70 23.67
N GLY A 126 6.06 -4.54 24.15
CA GLY A 126 4.96 -3.79 23.57
C GLY A 126 5.42 -2.49 22.90
N PRO A 127 4.55 -1.85 22.09
CA PRO A 127 4.81 -0.51 21.55
C PRO A 127 4.88 0.61 22.61
N LEU A 128 4.85 0.25 23.90
CA LEU A 128 4.90 1.13 25.06
C LEU A 128 6.01 0.73 26.05
N GLY A 129 6.90 -0.21 25.70
CA GLY A 129 7.69 -0.98 26.67
C GLY A 129 6.97 -2.27 26.94
#